data_AF-A0A354H2L6-F1
#
_entry.id   AF-A0A354H2L6-F1
#
_cell.length_a   1.000
_cell.length_b   1.000
_cell.length_c   1.000
_cell.angle_alpha   90.00
_cell.angle_beta   90.00
_cell.angle_gamma   90.00
#
_symmetry.space_group_name_H-M   'P 1'
#
loop_
_entity.id
_entity.type
_entity.pdbx_description
1 polymer ?
#
loop_
_entity_poly.entity_id
_entity_poly.type
_entity_poly.pdbx_seq_one_letter_code
_entity_poly.pdbx_strand_id
1 'polypeptide(L)'
;MNHKTVVQRFSEGKNHRGSRIFAEGNTLYSYGRHFPLAVRRGEEGQEWYLLNGDKYSVSTSKHQGITYSVFSDSPRVSFTALNAAGISYNSCKLVDFQKDAYDSAFKGDKNFLNFKSLVPVGAEYHESKDKEGNIISKSFHRIGAVVLEQNKKHFICSMDEGSYFVSLLPKRVKTVQEAFEVLKPARVKVFEKYGGKYQRQGEWFFIPEIFIKIEEKDFQKSAALPSADSSSNLHVCTRLKKIGKRYFVKGIIKHRNPRTNRRADHKPLKLGEGIYEAVCNTAKGNWSASGRVD
;
A
#
# COMPACT_ATOMS: atom_id res chain seq x y z
N MET A 1 27.95 -23.39 -0.93
CA MET A 1 27.62 -22.17 -1.69
C MET A 1 26.84 -21.20 -0.81
N ASN A 2 27.23 -19.93 -0.75
CA ASN A 2 26.55 -18.91 0.06
C ASN A 2 25.18 -18.56 -0.58
N HIS A 3 24.18 -18.23 0.25
CA HIS A 3 22.85 -17.76 -0.18
C HIS A 3 22.94 -16.59 -1.15
N LYS A 4 23.78 -15.59 -0.86
CA LYS A 4 23.98 -14.43 -1.76
C LYS A 4 24.41 -14.85 -3.17
N THR A 5 25.28 -15.85 -3.27
CA THR A 5 25.72 -16.40 -4.58
C THR A 5 24.56 -17.02 -5.34
N VAL A 6 23.66 -17.76 -4.68
CA VAL A 6 22.49 -18.34 -5.35
C VAL A 6 21.58 -17.25 -5.91
N VAL A 7 21.33 -16.19 -5.14
CA VAL A 7 20.53 -15.04 -5.58
C VAL A 7 21.18 -14.32 -6.76
N GLN A 8 22.49 -14.09 -6.72
CA GLN A 8 23.26 -13.47 -7.82
C GLN A 8 23.23 -14.33 -9.09
N ARG A 9 23.37 -15.65 -8.96
CA ARG A 9 23.24 -16.54 -10.13
C ARG A 9 21.84 -16.49 -10.71
N PHE A 10 20.81 -16.38 -9.88
CA PHE A 10 19.44 -16.24 -10.36
C PHE A 10 19.22 -14.92 -11.11
N SER A 11 19.82 -13.81 -10.65
CA SER A 11 19.78 -12.53 -11.39
C SER A 11 20.53 -12.59 -12.73
N GLU A 12 21.49 -13.49 -12.88
CA GLU A 12 22.20 -13.79 -14.14
C GLU A 12 21.45 -14.80 -15.04
N GLY A 13 20.18 -15.12 -14.75
CA GLY A 13 19.45 -16.11 -15.56
C GLY A 13 19.70 -17.58 -15.16
N LYS A 14 20.59 -17.86 -14.21
CA LYS A 14 21.04 -19.24 -13.91
C LYS A 14 20.33 -19.86 -12.72
N ASN A 15 19.91 -21.11 -12.87
CA ASN A 15 19.31 -21.87 -11.76
C ASN A 15 20.40 -22.57 -10.95
N HIS A 16 20.41 -22.31 -9.64
CA HIS A 16 21.35 -22.91 -8.69
C HIS A 16 20.64 -23.28 -7.39
N ARG A 17 21.21 -24.24 -6.66
CA ARG A 17 20.70 -24.70 -5.38
C ARG A 17 21.75 -24.52 -4.28
N GLY A 18 21.39 -23.75 -3.26
CA GLY A 18 22.10 -23.70 -1.99
C GLY A 18 21.44 -24.59 -0.93
N SER A 19 21.88 -24.45 0.32
CA SER A 19 21.34 -25.24 1.44
C SER A 19 19.89 -24.90 1.78
N ARG A 20 19.48 -23.63 1.58
CA ARG A 20 18.14 -23.12 1.94
C ARG A 20 17.54 -22.23 0.86
N ILE A 21 18.34 -21.53 0.06
CA ILE A 21 17.85 -20.79 -1.11
C ILE A 21 18.14 -21.62 -2.35
N PHE A 22 17.16 -21.73 -3.25
CA PHE A 22 17.31 -22.42 -4.52
C PHE A 22 16.42 -21.82 -5.59
N ALA A 23 16.86 -21.89 -6.84
CA ALA A 23 16.08 -21.51 -8.00
C ALA A 23 15.56 -22.76 -8.72
N GLU A 24 14.30 -22.73 -9.12
CA GLU A 24 13.66 -23.76 -9.91
C GLU A 24 12.79 -23.09 -10.98
N GLY A 25 13.06 -23.41 -12.25
CA GLY A 25 12.43 -22.73 -13.38
C GLY A 25 12.69 -21.22 -13.31
N ASN A 26 11.63 -20.44 -13.15
CA ASN A 26 11.65 -18.99 -13.07
C ASN A 26 11.41 -18.43 -11.67
N THR A 27 11.50 -19.26 -10.63
CA THR A 27 11.21 -18.84 -9.25
C THR A 27 12.38 -19.15 -8.33
N LEU A 28 12.73 -18.16 -7.51
CA LEU A 28 13.66 -18.28 -6.41
C LEU A 28 12.88 -18.57 -5.13
N TYR A 29 13.28 -19.60 -4.39
CA TYR A 29 12.60 -20.07 -3.18
C TYR A 29 13.51 -20.05 -1.96
N SER A 30 12.90 -19.95 -0.78
CA SER A 30 13.53 -20.11 0.53
C SER A 30 12.98 -21.33 1.25
N TYR A 31 13.81 -22.26 1.75
CA TYR A 31 13.46 -23.52 2.43
C TYR A 31 12.61 -24.52 1.62
N GLY A 32 11.60 -24.07 0.88
CA GLY A 32 10.71 -24.89 0.07
C GLY A 32 9.84 -24.05 -0.87
N ARG A 33 9.09 -24.74 -1.75
CA ARG A 33 8.30 -24.12 -2.83
C ARG A 33 7.15 -23.21 -2.35
N HIS A 34 6.80 -23.27 -1.07
CA HIS A 34 5.77 -22.43 -0.45
C HIS A 34 6.28 -21.06 0.04
N PHE A 35 7.59 -20.79 -0.04
CA PHE A 35 8.17 -19.48 0.27
C PHE A 35 8.91 -18.92 -0.96
N PRO A 36 8.19 -18.46 -1.98
CA PRO A 36 8.80 -17.76 -3.10
C PRO A 36 9.40 -16.43 -2.62
N LEU A 37 10.61 -16.12 -3.09
CA LEU A 37 11.33 -14.87 -2.82
C LEU A 37 11.24 -13.91 -4.01
N ALA A 38 11.40 -14.43 -5.23
CA ALA A 38 11.36 -13.65 -6.46
C ALA A 38 10.95 -14.53 -7.65
N VAL A 39 10.34 -13.90 -8.66
CA VAL A 39 10.02 -14.54 -9.93
C VAL A 39 10.65 -13.75 -11.06
N ARG A 40 11.40 -14.45 -11.92
CA ARG A 40 11.97 -13.93 -13.16
C ARG A 40 10.90 -13.97 -14.25
N ARG A 41 10.73 -12.85 -14.94
CA ARG A 41 9.71 -12.63 -15.97
C ARG A 41 10.34 -11.93 -17.18
N GLY A 42 9.59 -11.81 -18.26
CA GLY A 42 10.09 -11.26 -19.52
C GLY A 42 10.61 -12.36 -20.46
N GLU A 43 11.10 -11.92 -21.61
CA GLU A 43 11.79 -12.75 -22.60
C GLU A 43 13.31 -12.62 -22.38
N GLU A 44 14.07 -13.53 -22.98
CA GLU A 44 15.54 -13.52 -22.90
C GLU A 44 16.09 -12.17 -23.39
N GLY A 45 16.92 -11.52 -22.56
CA GLY A 45 17.48 -10.19 -22.85
C GLY A 45 16.58 -9.01 -22.48
N GLN A 46 15.35 -9.25 -22.04
CA GLN A 46 14.44 -8.24 -21.46
C GLN A 46 13.82 -8.73 -20.15
N GLU A 47 14.58 -9.52 -19.39
CA GLU A 47 14.10 -10.04 -18.13
C GLU A 47 13.89 -8.94 -17.09
N TRP A 48 12.85 -9.10 -16.31
CA TRP A 48 12.59 -8.33 -15.11
C TRP A 48 12.20 -9.27 -13.98
N TYR A 49 12.31 -8.80 -12.75
CA TYR A 49 12.07 -9.62 -11.57
C TYR A 49 10.94 -9.01 -10.73
N LEU A 50 10.06 -9.87 -10.21
CA LEU A 50 9.02 -9.48 -9.26
C LEU A 50 9.34 -10.08 -7.90
N LEU A 51 9.51 -9.23 -6.90
CA LEU A 51 9.94 -9.65 -5.56
C LEU A 51 8.73 -9.84 -4.64
N ASN A 52 8.79 -10.88 -3.81
CA ASN A 52 7.75 -11.15 -2.83
C ASN A 52 8.01 -10.42 -1.51
N GLY A 53 7.17 -9.42 -1.23
CA GLY A 53 7.16 -8.61 -0.02
C GLY A 53 6.46 -9.26 1.18
N ASP A 54 5.82 -10.42 1.04
CA ASP A 54 5.12 -11.07 2.17
C ASP A 54 6.09 -11.44 3.30
N LYS A 55 5.87 -10.95 4.52
CA LYS A 55 6.68 -11.35 5.67
C LYS A 55 6.27 -12.75 6.14
N TYR A 56 7.26 -13.64 6.20
CA TYR A 56 7.10 -14.98 6.74
C TYR A 56 7.70 -15.09 8.16
N SER A 57 8.89 -15.68 8.28
CA SER A 57 9.62 -15.88 9.54
C SER A 57 10.89 -15.03 9.61
N VAL A 58 11.47 -14.85 10.80
CA VAL A 58 12.74 -14.10 10.99
C VAL A 58 13.86 -14.63 10.10
N SER A 59 13.93 -15.95 9.87
CA SER A 59 14.96 -16.54 9.02
C SER A 59 14.68 -16.33 7.53
N THR A 60 13.40 -16.35 7.12
CA THR A 60 12.98 -15.97 5.76
C THR A 60 13.25 -14.49 5.49
N SER A 61 13.07 -13.60 6.48
CA SER A 61 13.37 -12.17 6.35
C SER A 61 14.84 -11.89 6.02
N LYS A 62 15.78 -12.72 6.53
CA LYS A 62 17.19 -12.62 6.12
C LYS A 62 17.40 -12.95 4.65
N HIS A 63 16.74 -14.01 4.15
CA HIS A 63 16.80 -14.37 2.73
C HIS A 63 16.13 -13.30 1.84
N GLN A 64 15.03 -12.70 2.30
CA GLN A 64 14.37 -11.57 1.64
C GLN A 64 15.32 -10.36 1.57
N GLY A 65 15.98 -9.98 2.68
CA GLY A 65 16.95 -8.88 2.67
C GLY A 65 18.11 -9.10 1.70
N ILE A 66 18.65 -10.32 1.60
CA ILE A 66 19.66 -10.67 0.59
C ILE A 66 19.08 -10.51 -0.82
N THR A 67 17.84 -10.97 -1.04
CA THR A 67 17.15 -10.88 -2.33
C THR A 67 16.95 -9.42 -2.74
N TYR A 68 16.40 -8.59 -1.85
CA TYR A 68 16.15 -7.17 -2.11
C TYR A 68 17.44 -6.40 -2.38
N SER A 69 18.54 -6.76 -1.72
CA SER A 69 19.85 -6.15 -1.98
C SER A 69 20.39 -6.47 -3.37
N VAL A 70 20.12 -7.66 -3.92
CA VAL A 70 20.55 -8.03 -5.28
C VAL A 70 19.61 -7.44 -6.32
N PHE A 71 18.32 -7.35 -6.02
CA PHE A 71 17.27 -6.87 -6.90
C PHE A 71 16.76 -5.48 -6.51
N SER A 72 17.66 -4.55 -6.18
CA SER A 72 17.29 -3.21 -5.69
C SER A 72 16.44 -2.40 -6.69
N ASP A 73 16.56 -2.73 -7.98
CA ASP A 73 15.85 -2.08 -9.07
C ASP A 73 14.63 -2.85 -9.56
N SER A 74 14.11 -3.79 -8.76
CA SER A 74 12.96 -4.61 -9.12
C SER A 74 11.71 -4.28 -8.30
N PRO A 75 10.49 -4.35 -8.87
CA PRO A 75 9.25 -4.13 -8.15
C PRO A 75 9.05 -5.17 -7.04
N ARG A 76 8.56 -4.71 -5.89
CA ARG A 76 8.17 -5.55 -4.74
C ARG A 76 6.65 -5.51 -4.54
N VAL A 77 6.05 -6.68 -4.35
CA VAL A 77 4.59 -6.83 -4.14
C VAL A 77 4.27 -7.95 -3.16
N SER A 78 3.06 -7.94 -2.58
CA SER A 78 2.54 -9.07 -1.79
C SER A 78 1.98 -10.16 -2.71
N PHE A 79 2.61 -11.34 -2.75
CA PHE A 79 2.13 -12.45 -3.58
C PHE A 79 0.78 -12.97 -3.06
N THR A 80 0.58 -12.93 -1.74
CA THR A 80 -0.69 -13.27 -1.10
C THR A 80 -1.80 -12.33 -1.54
N ALA A 81 -1.56 -11.01 -1.58
CA ALA A 81 -2.56 -10.05 -2.04
C ALA A 81 -2.85 -10.18 -3.55
N LEU A 82 -1.82 -10.45 -4.36
CA LEU A 82 -2.00 -10.76 -5.78
C LEU A 82 -2.90 -11.98 -5.98
N ASN A 83 -2.63 -13.08 -5.27
CA ASN A 83 -3.45 -14.29 -5.34
C ASN A 83 -4.90 -14.02 -4.91
N ALA A 84 -5.12 -13.24 -3.85
CA ALA A 84 -6.45 -12.84 -3.42
C ALA A 84 -7.20 -12.01 -4.48
N ALA A 85 -6.47 -11.21 -5.25
CA ALA A 85 -6.99 -10.46 -6.40
C ALA A 85 -7.14 -11.32 -7.68
N GLY A 86 -6.83 -12.61 -7.63
CA GLY A 86 -6.82 -13.51 -8.78
C GLY A 86 -5.69 -13.21 -9.78
N ILE A 87 -4.66 -12.48 -9.36
CA ILE A 87 -3.49 -12.13 -10.16
C ILE A 87 -2.41 -13.19 -9.94
N SER A 88 -1.98 -13.85 -11.01
CA SER A 88 -0.87 -14.79 -10.98
C SER A 88 0.44 -14.02 -11.20
N TYR A 89 1.27 -13.97 -10.18
CA TYR A 89 2.62 -13.40 -10.25
C TYR A 89 3.53 -14.11 -11.28
N ASN A 90 3.15 -15.32 -11.73
CA ASN A 90 3.85 -16.08 -12.77
C ASN A 90 3.42 -15.70 -14.20
N SER A 91 2.30 -14.99 -14.38
CA SER A 91 1.81 -14.61 -15.73
C SER A 91 1.50 -13.12 -15.92
N CYS A 92 1.45 -12.31 -14.86
CA CYS A 92 1.22 -10.86 -14.98
C CYS A 92 2.33 -10.15 -15.76
N LYS A 93 2.04 -8.98 -16.34
CA LYS A 93 3.02 -8.10 -16.99
C LYS A 93 3.25 -6.86 -16.14
N LEU A 94 4.49 -6.37 -16.11
CA LEU A 94 4.82 -5.07 -15.52
C LEU A 94 4.44 -3.96 -16.49
N VAL A 95 3.71 -2.95 -16.01
CA VAL A 95 3.39 -1.75 -16.79
C VAL A 95 4.30 -0.59 -16.39
N ASP A 96 4.39 -0.33 -15.09
CA ASP A 96 5.26 0.68 -14.49
C ASP A 96 5.47 0.37 -13.01
N PHE A 97 6.54 0.90 -12.41
CA PHE A 97 6.72 0.86 -10.97
C PHE A 97 7.53 2.04 -10.45
N GLN A 98 7.25 2.42 -9.21
CA GLN A 98 8.08 3.30 -8.40
C GLN A 98 8.81 2.47 -7.37
N LYS A 99 10.12 2.71 -7.21
CA LYS A 99 10.95 2.03 -6.21
C LYS A 99 10.55 2.41 -4.79
N ASP A 100 10.94 1.55 -3.85
CA ASP A 100 10.94 1.89 -2.43
C ASP A 100 11.76 3.17 -2.22
N ALA A 101 11.30 4.02 -1.30
CA ALA A 101 12.04 5.20 -0.87
C ALA A 101 12.21 5.14 0.65
N TYR A 102 13.45 5.32 1.10
CA TYR A 102 13.80 5.39 2.51
C TYR A 102 14.71 6.59 2.74
N ASP A 103 14.47 7.32 3.81
CA ASP A 103 15.39 8.34 4.30
C ASP A 103 15.34 8.38 5.83
N SER A 104 16.39 8.93 6.44
CA SER A 104 16.48 9.13 7.88
C SER A 104 17.30 10.37 8.22
N ALA A 105 16.88 11.08 9.26
CA ALA A 105 17.63 12.18 9.85
C ALA A 105 17.77 11.97 11.37
N PHE A 106 18.95 12.29 11.89
CA PHE A 106 19.30 12.26 13.30
C PHE A 106 19.32 13.67 13.89
N LYS A 107 19.15 13.77 15.20
CA LYS A 107 19.23 15.05 15.92
C LYS A 107 20.60 15.71 15.65
N GLY A 108 20.58 16.89 15.04
CA GLY A 108 21.78 17.60 14.59
C GLY A 108 21.91 17.70 13.06
N ASP A 109 21.20 16.85 12.31
CA ASP A 109 21.17 16.93 10.85
C ASP A 109 20.40 18.17 10.38
N LYS A 110 20.88 18.79 9.29
CA LYS A 110 20.27 20.00 8.69
C LYS A 110 18.77 19.83 8.43
N ASN A 111 18.38 18.64 7.98
CA ASN A 111 17.00 18.34 7.60
C ASN A 111 16.16 17.84 8.77
N PHE A 112 16.72 17.64 9.98
CA PHE A 112 16.01 17.01 11.09
C PHE A 112 14.72 17.73 11.49
N LEU A 113 14.74 19.07 11.52
CA LEU A 113 13.55 19.87 11.88
C LEU A 113 12.46 19.76 10.80
N ASN A 114 12.85 19.85 9.52
CA ASN A 114 11.93 19.84 8.39
C ASN A 114 11.71 18.44 7.79
N PHE A 115 12.23 17.38 8.39
CA PHE A 115 12.21 16.04 7.81
C PHE A 115 10.80 15.58 7.43
N LYS A 116 9.80 15.93 8.25
CA LYS A 116 8.40 15.59 8.01
C LYS A 116 7.83 16.18 6.71
N SER A 117 8.30 17.34 6.25
CA SER A 117 7.86 17.92 4.97
C SER A 117 8.53 17.26 3.76
N LEU A 118 9.62 16.52 3.97
CA LEU A 118 10.31 15.75 2.94
C LEU A 118 9.73 14.35 2.76
N VAL A 119 8.88 13.90 3.70
CA VAL A 119 8.25 12.59 3.66
C VAL A 119 7.28 12.53 2.47
N PRO A 120 7.52 11.64 1.49
CA PRO A 120 6.64 11.51 0.35
C PRO A 120 5.26 11.00 0.77
N VAL A 121 4.23 11.39 0.02
CA VAL A 121 2.86 10.92 0.25
C VAL A 121 2.83 9.38 0.21
N GLY A 122 2.17 8.77 1.18
CA GLY A 122 2.06 7.32 1.33
C GLY A 122 3.22 6.65 2.08
N ALA A 123 4.23 7.39 2.53
CA ALA A 123 5.30 6.83 3.35
C ALA A 123 4.89 6.63 4.82
N GLU A 124 5.37 5.55 5.43
CA GLU A 124 5.35 5.40 6.88
C GLU A 124 6.41 6.30 7.51
N TYR A 125 6.04 7.06 8.54
CA TYR A 125 6.94 7.95 9.27
C TYR A 125 7.15 7.44 10.70
N HIS A 126 8.41 7.38 11.14
CA HIS A 126 8.81 6.91 12.45
C HIS A 126 9.67 7.93 13.17
N GLU A 127 9.51 7.98 14.50
CA GLU A 127 10.35 8.77 15.41
C GLU A 127 10.91 7.84 16.48
N SER A 128 12.22 7.93 16.71
CA SER A 128 12.85 7.29 17.86
C SER A 128 13.11 8.33 18.94
N LYS A 129 12.93 7.96 20.20
CA LYS A 129 13.12 8.84 21.35
C LYS A 129 14.17 8.29 22.30
N ASP A 130 14.90 9.18 22.98
CA ASP A 130 15.77 8.83 24.11
C ASP A 130 14.96 8.49 25.38
N LYS A 131 15.66 8.20 26.48
CA LYS A 131 15.03 7.83 27.77
C LYS A 131 14.25 9.00 28.38
N GLU A 132 14.66 10.21 28.05
CA GLU A 132 14.08 11.47 28.49
C GLU A 132 12.90 11.91 27.61
N GLY A 133 12.61 11.17 26.53
CA GLY A 133 11.48 11.40 25.62
C GLY A 133 11.76 12.37 24.48
N ASN A 134 13.00 12.84 24.32
CA ASN A 134 13.40 13.69 23.19
C ASN A 134 13.54 12.85 21.93
N ILE A 135 13.07 13.38 20.80
CA ILE A 135 13.23 12.72 19.49
C ILE A 135 14.71 12.79 19.10
N ILE A 136 15.32 11.63 18.85
CA ILE A 136 16.72 11.47 18.46
C ILE A 136 16.91 11.10 16.99
N SER A 137 15.90 10.47 16.38
CA SER A 137 15.91 10.18 14.94
C SER A 137 14.49 10.22 14.38
N LYS A 138 14.42 10.54 13.09
CA LYS A 138 13.24 10.53 12.26
C LYS A 138 13.56 9.72 11.02
N SER A 139 12.63 8.88 10.58
CA SER A 139 12.80 8.14 9.33
C SER A 139 11.48 8.00 8.61
N PHE A 140 11.55 7.78 7.30
CA PHE A 140 10.40 7.30 6.56
C PHE A 140 10.76 6.09 5.72
N HIS A 141 9.78 5.22 5.51
CA HIS A 141 9.84 4.15 4.53
C HIS A 141 8.57 4.20 3.68
N ARG A 142 8.74 4.35 2.37
CA ARG A 142 7.67 4.23 1.39
C ARG A 142 7.95 3.00 0.55
N ILE A 143 7.15 1.95 0.73
CA ILE A 143 7.17 0.81 -0.19
C ILE A 143 6.77 1.30 -1.58
N GLY A 144 7.43 0.77 -2.59
CA GLY A 144 7.17 1.06 -3.99
C GLY A 144 5.72 0.83 -4.39
N ALA A 145 5.36 1.37 -5.54
CA ALA A 145 4.05 1.19 -6.13
C ALA A 145 4.22 0.52 -7.49
N VAL A 146 3.38 -0.45 -7.82
CA VAL A 146 3.55 -1.29 -9.01
C VAL A 146 2.23 -1.35 -9.77
N VAL A 147 2.27 -1.04 -11.07
CA VAL A 147 1.16 -1.28 -11.99
C VAL A 147 1.41 -2.60 -12.72
N LEU A 148 0.49 -3.54 -12.53
CA LEU A 148 0.51 -4.84 -13.19
C LEU A 148 -0.66 -4.97 -14.18
N GLU A 149 -0.41 -5.67 -15.29
CA GLU A 149 -1.44 -6.09 -16.24
C GLU A 149 -1.68 -7.59 -16.15
N GLN A 150 -2.95 -8.00 -16.07
CA GLN A 150 -3.37 -9.38 -16.28
C GLN A 150 -4.72 -9.41 -16.99
N ASN A 151 -4.86 -10.29 -17.99
CA ASN A 151 -6.11 -10.47 -18.74
C ASN A 151 -6.68 -9.14 -19.23
N LYS A 152 -5.84 -8.29 -19.84
CA LYS A 152 -6.24 -6.98 -20.40
C LYS A 152 -6.73 -5.95 -19.36
N LYS A 153 -6.61 -6.24 -18.05
CA LYS A 153 -6.96 -5.37 -16.92
C LYS A 153 -5.71 -4.88 -16.20
N HIS A 154 -5.75 -3.66 -15.66
CA HIS A 154 -4.65 -3.07 -14.90
C HIS A 154 -4.96 -3.01 -13.42
N PHE A 155 -3.94 -3.26 -12.60
CA PHE A 155 -4.01 -3.27 -11.15
C PHE A 155 -2.90 -2.39 -10.60
N ILE A 156 -3.19 -1.61 -9.56
CA ILE A 156 -2.18 -0.91 -8.78
C ILE A 156 -1.98 -1.66 -7.47
N CYS A 157 -0.72 -1.88 -7.11
CA CYS A 157 -0.33 -2.49 -5.86
C CYS A 157 0.55 -1.49 -5.10
N SER A 158 0.19 -1.14 -3.87
CA SER A 158 0.93 -0.15 -3.09
C SER A 158 0.57 -0.23 -1.60
N MET A 159 1.10 0.69 -0.81
CA MET A 159 0.80 0.85 0.61
C MET A 159 -0.04 2.09 0.85
N ASP A 160 -0.93 2.01 1.83
CA ASP A 160 -1.68 3.13 2.35
C ASP A 160 -1.81 3.05 3.87
N GLU A 161 -1.35 4.09 4.56
CA GLU A 161 -1.37 4.21 6.03
C GLU A 161 -0.85 2.96 6.79
N GLY A 162 0.14 2.27 6.22
CA GLY A 162 0.75 1.05 6.78
C GLY A 162 0.07 -0.26 6.41
N SER A 163 -0.88 -0.25 5.48
CA SER A 163 -1.53 -1.45 4.94
C SER A 163 -1.32 -1.58 3.44
N TYR A 164 -0.99 -2.81 3.02
CA TYR A 164 -0.80 -3.14 1.61
C TYR A 164 -2.14 -3.37 0.93
N PHE A 165 -2.30 -2.78 -0.26
CA PHE A 165 -3.50 -2.95 -1.07
C PHE A 165 -3.18 -3.29 -2.53
N VAL A 166 -4.12 -3.95 -3.17
CA VAL A 166 -4.22 -4.18 -4.61
C VAL A 166 -5.58 -3.65 -5.06
N SER A 167 -5.60 -2.78 -6.06
CA SER A 167 -6.85 -2.22 -6.61
C SER A 167 -6.94 -2.46 -8.10
N LEU A 168 -8.09 -2.98 -8.56
CA LEU A 168 -8.42 -3.07 -9.97
C LEU A 168 -8.80 -1.68 -10.49
N LEU A 169 -8.05 -1.19 -11.48
CA LEU A 169 -8.23 0.13 -12.04
C LEU A 169 -9.48 0.20 -12.96
N PRO A 170 -10.18 1.34 -13.01
CA PRO A 170 -11.34 1.52 -13.87
C PRO A 170 -10.99 1.48 -15.36
N LYS A 171 -9.77 1.86 -15.71
CA LYS A 171 -9.21 1.88 -17.07
C LYS A 171 -7.72 1.53 -17.05
N ARG A 172 -7.16 1.25 -18.23
CA ARG A 172 -5.72 1.06 -18.40
C ARG A 172 -4.96 2.37 -18.25
N VAL A 173 -3.73 2.27 -17.78
CA VAL A 173 -2.81 3.38 -17.50
C VAL A 173 -1.40 3.00 -17.95
N LYS A 174 -0.51 3.99 -18.09
CA LYS A 174 0.89 3.79 -18.46
C LYS A 174 1.86 3.99 -17.30
N THR A 175 1.43 4.68 -16.25
CA THR A 175 2.29 4.99 -15.10
C THR A 175 1.59 4.78 -13.78
N VAL A 176 2.37 4.60 -12.71
CA VAL A 176 1.90 4.60 -11.32
C VAL A 176 1.15 5.91 -10.99
N GLN A 177 1.67 7.05 -11.45
CA GLN A 177 1.03 8.34 -11.20
C GLN A 177 -0.35 8.42 -11.85
N GLU A 178 -0.46 7.93 -13.09
CA GLU A 178 -1.75 7.82 -13.78
C GLU A 178 -2.67 6.84 -13.04
N ALA A 179 -2.16 5.72 -12.52
CA ALA A 179 -2.93 4.76 -11.72
C ALA A 179 -3.60 5.41 -10.49
N PHE A 180 -2.86 6.20 -9.71
CA PHE A 180 -3.43 6.94 -8.58
C PHE A 180 -4.44 8.00 -9.04
N GLU A 181 -4.14 8.69 -10.13
CA GLU A 181 -5.00 9.75 -10.65
C GLU A 181 -6.32 9.20 -11.20
N VAL A 182 -6.35 8.02 -11.82
CA VAL A 182 -7.61 7.41 -12.29
C VAL A 182 -8.50 6.92 -11.16
N LEU A 183 -7.92 6.59 -10.00
CA LEU A 183 -8.66 6.19 -8.80
C LEU A 183 -9.40 7.35 -8.13
N LYS A 184 -8.99 8.60 -8.37
CA LYS A 184 -9.67 9.77 -7.82
C LYS A 184 -11.04 9.98 -8.50
N PRO A 185 -12.12 10.11 -7.73
CA PRO A 185 -13.45 10.48 -8.24
C PRO A 185 -13.46 11.89 -8.81
N ALA A 186 -14.37 12.16 -9.75
CA ALA A 186 -14.51 13.49 -10.38
C ALA A 186 -14.69 14.62 -9.35
N ARG A 187 -15.48 14.37 -8.29
CA ARG A 187 -15.70 15.32 -7.18
C ARG A 187 -14.40 15.73 -6.48
N VAL A 188 -13.47 14.79 -6.30
CA VAL A 188 -12.15 15.02 -5.68
C VAL A 188 -11.27 15.84 -6.61
N LYS A 189 -11.21 15.47 -7.90
CA LYS A 189 -10.40 16.20 -8.90
C LYS A 189 -10.83 17.64 -9.06
N VAL A 190 -12.15 17.88 -9.12
CA VAL A 190 -12.71 19.24 -9.18
C VAL A 190 -12.29 20.02 -7.94
N PHE A 191 -12.38 19.41 -6.76
CA PHE A 191 -12.00 20.08 -5.52
C PHE A 191 -10.51 20.44 -5.47
N GLU A 192 -9.61 19.53 -5.86
CA GLU A 192 -8.16 19.79 -5.96
C GLU A 192 -7.85 20.91 -6.96
N LYS A 193 -8.54 20.91 -8.11
CA LYS A 193 -8.34 21.93 -9.17
C LYS A 193 -8.55 23.35 -8.66
N TYR A 194 -9.46 23.55 -7.70
CA TYR A 194 -9.72 24.85 -7.06
C TYR A 194 -8.89 25.07 -5.78
N GLY A 195 -7.79 24.33 -5.59
CA GLY A 195 -6.89 24.46 -4.46
C GLY A 195 -7.38 23.80 -3.16
N GLY A 196 -8.47 23.03 -3.23
CA GLY A 196 -9.02 22.31 -2.09
C GLY A 196 -8.11 21.18 -1.62
N LYS A 197 -8.01 21.01 -0.30
CA LYS A 197 -7.28 19.90 0.34
C LYS A 197 -8.26 18.97 1.04
N TYR A 198 -8.16 17.68 0.78
CA TYR A 198 -8.95 16.63 1.43
C TYR A 198 -8.08 15.77 2.33
N GLN A 199 -8.73 14.98 3.18
CA GLN A 199 -8.10 13.86 3.89
C GLN A 199 -8.48 12.56 3.18
N ARG A 200 -7.67 11.50 3.31
CA ARG A 200 -7.93 10.20 2.67
C ARG A 200 -7.61 9.08 3.65
N GLN A 201 -8.40 8.01 3.63
CA GLN A 201 -8.13 6.78 4.36
C GLN A 201 -8.72 5.60 3.58
N GLY A 202 -7.88 4.65 3.18
CA GLY A 202 -8.27 3.51 2.36
C GLY A 202 -8.91 3.94 1.03
N GLU A 203 -10.07 3.40 0.71
CA GLU A 203 -10.84 3.77 -0.48
C GLU A 203 -11.58 5.11 -0.38
N TRP A 204 -11.52 5.81 0.75
CA TRP A 204 -12.33 7.01 1.01
C TRP A 204 -11.54 8.31 0.96
N PHE A 205 -12.12 9.30 0.29
CA PHE A 205 -11.72 10.70 0.31
C PHE A 205 -12.72 11.51 1.15
N PHE A 206 -12.21 12.40 2.00
CA PHE A 206 -12.99 13.26 2.90
C PHE A 206 -12.77 14.72 2.53
N ILE A 207 -13.75 15.29 1.82
CA ILE A 207 -13.72 16.66 1.30
C ILE A 207 -14.41 17.58 2.30
N PRO A 208 -13.76 18.63 2.83
CA PRO A 208 -14.41 19.55 3.75
C PRO A 208 -15.54 20.32 3.05
N GLU A 209 -16.71 20.36 3.69
CA GLU A 209 -17.90 21.04 3.20
C GLU A 209 -18.21 22.23 4.12
N ILE A 210 -17.68 23.41 3.78
CA ILE A 210 -17.74 24.61 4.63
C ILE A 210 -19.11 25.31 4.64
N PHE A 211 -19.93 25.09 3.61
CA PHE A 211 -21.24 25.75 3.47
C PHE A 211 -22.40 24.86 3.89
N ILE A 212 -22.17 23.57 4.14
CA ILE A 212 -23.24 22.65 4.53
C ILE A 212 -23.53 22.82 6.03
N LYS A 213 -24.81 22.91 6.37
CA LYS A 213 -25.27 22.90 7.76
C LYS A 213 -26.12 21.64 7.97
N ILE A 214 -25.67 20.80 8.89
CA ILE A 214 -26.38 19.59 9.31
C ILE A 214 -26.42 19.64 10.83
N GLU A 215 -27.62 19.58 11.40
CA GLU A 215 -27.78 19.60 12.86
C GLU A 215 -27.21 18.32 13.49
N GLU A 216 -26.61 18.42 14.67
CA GLU A 216 -25.95 17.27 15.32
C GLU A 216 -26.92 16.09 15.55
N LYS A 217 -28.21 16.39 15.79
CA LYS A 217 -29.29 15.40 15.96
C LYS A 217 -29.56 14.57 14.70
N ASP A 218 -29.18 15.08 13.52
CA ASP A 218 -29.46 14.44 12.25
C ASP A 218 -28.43 13.37 11.89
N PHE A 219 -27.27 13.36 12.56
CA PHE A 219 -26.23 12.38 12.34
C PHE A 219 -26.52 11.05 13.05
N GLN A 220 -26.40 9.96 12.29
CA GLN A 220 -26.32 8.62 12.86
C GLN A 220 -24.96 8.44 13.54
N LYS A 221 -24.95 7.96 14.78
CA LYS A 221 -23.73 7.70 15.56
C LYS A 221 -23.15 6.34 15.20
N SER A 222 -21.82 6.25 15.14
CA SER A 222 -21.07 4.98 14.97
C SER A 222 -21.52 4.14 13.77
N ALA A 223 -21.74 4.78 12.62
CA ALA A 223 -22.26 4.14 11.42
C ALA A 223 -21.15 3.84 10.41
N ALA A 224 -21.30 2.74 9.67
CA ALA A 224 -20.36 2.35 8.62
C ALA A 224 -20.64 3.09 7.31
N LEU A 225 -19.57 3.47 6.61
CA LEU A 225 -19.64 3.82 5.19
C LEU A 225 -19.96 2.57 4.36
N PRO A 226 -20.65 2.71 3.23
CA PRO A 226 -21.07 1.56 2.43
C PRO A 226 -19.86 0.89 1.79
N SER A 227 -19.70 -0.41 1.97
CA SER A 227 -18.73 -1.19 1.21
C SER A 227 -19.40 -1.89 0.04
N ALA A 228 -18.70 -1.99 -1.10
CA ALA A 228 -19.12 -2.81 -2.23
C ALA A 228 -19.03 -4.31 -1.90
N ASP A 229 -18.13 -4.69 -0.99
CA ASP A 229 -17.90 -6.07 -0.57
C ASP A 229 -18.26 -6.24 0.90
N SER A 230 -19.29 -7.04 1.18
CA SER A 230 -19.76 -7.34 2.55
C SER A 230 -18.71 -8.02 3.45
N SER A 231 -17.62 -8.52 2.87
CA SER A 231 -16.47 -9.11 3.56
C SER A 231 -15.34 -8.14 3.82
N SER A 232 -15.36 -6.92 3.28
CA SER A 232 -14.31 -5.93 3.54
C SER A 232 -14.48 -5.33 4.93
N ASN A 233 -13.37 -4.93 5.52
CA ASN A 233 -13.39 -4.21 6.77
C ASN A 233 -14.13 -2.87 6.59
N LEU A 234 -14.97 -2.51 7.55
CA LEU A 234 -15.86 -1.37 7.44
C LEU A 234 -15.20 -0.12 8.02
N HIS A 235 -15.16 0.95 7.23
CA HIS A 235 -14.86 2.29 7.72
C HIS A 235 -16.06 2.80 8.53
N VAL A 236 -15.93 2.80 9.85
CA VAL A 236 -16.94 3.27 10.80
C VAL A 236 -16.66 4.72 11.17
N CYS A 237 -17.63 5.58 10.91
CA CYS A 237 -17.60 6.98 11.25
C CYS A 237 -18.24 7.20 12.62
N THR A 238 -17.69 8.14 13.39
CA THR A 238 -18.30 8.58 14.65
C THR A 238 -19.68 9.21 14.42
N ARG A 239 -19.84 9.92 13.30
CA ARG A 239 -21.08 10.54 12.82
C ARG A 239 -21.19 10.38 11.32
N LEU A 240 -22.36 9.97 10.85
CA LEU A 240 -22.70 9.81 9.44
C LEU A 240 -24.10 10.36 9.16
N LYS A 241 -24.24 11.15 8.10
CA LYS A 241 -25.52 11.55 7.53
C LYS A 241 -25.52 11.22 6.04
N LYS A 242 -26.55 10.52 5.58
CA LYS A 242 -26.79 10.34 4.15
C LYS A 242 -27.80 11.38 3.68
N ILE A 243 -27.48 12.09 2.60
CA ILE A 243 -28.40 13.02 1.92
C ILE A 243 -28.40 12.65 0.43
N GLY A 244 -29.50 12.08 -0.04
CA GLY A 244 -29.56 11.48 -1.38
C GLY A 244 -28.51 10.38 -1.55
N LYS A 245 -27.63 10.52 -2.55
CA LYS A 245 -26.52 9.59 -2.83
C LYS A 245 -25.20 9.98 -2.14
N ARG A 246 -25.17 11.09 -1.39
CA ARG A 246 -23.96 11.64 -0.77
C ARG A 246 -23.90 11.26 0.71
N TYR A 247 -22.68 11.08 1.20
CA TYR A 247 -22.40 10.72 2.59
C TYR A 247 -21.62 11.86 3.25
N PHE A 248 -22.13 12.37 4.36
CA PHE A 248 -21.50 13.44 5.14
C PHE A 248 -21.10 12.88 6.49
N VAL A 249 -19.88 13.17 6.92
CA VAL A 249 -19.26 12.59 8.11
C VAL A 249 -18.64 13.67 8.99
N LYS A 250 -18.50 13.36 10.28
CA LYS A 250 -17.86 14.22 11.28
C LYS A 250 -17.14 13.37 12.33
N GLY A 251 -16.09 13.93 12.92
CA GLY A 251 -15.33 13.31 14.00
C GLY A 251 -14.24 12.35 13.52
N ILE A 252 -14.27 11.11 14.01
CA ILE A 252 -13.20 10.13 13.78
C ILE A 252 -13.69 9.04 12.83
N ILE A 253 -12.86 8.69 11.85
CA ILE A 253 -13.00 7.52 10.99
C ILE A 253 -12.14 6.41 11.59
N LYS A 254 -12.76 5.26 11.81
CA LYS A 254 -12.10 4.09 12.38
C LYS A 254 -12.34 2.91 11.49
N HIS A 255 -11.32 2.09 11.34
CA HIS A 255 -11.44 0.83 10.65
C HIS A 255 -11.85 -0.25 11.65
N ARG A 256 -12.99 -0.92 11.40
CA ARG A 256 -13.49 -2.00 12.26
C ARG A 256 -13.49 -3.32 11.48
N ASN A 257 -12.75 -4.30 11.99
CA ASN A 257 -12.85 -5.67 11.51
C ASN A 257 -14.02 -6.37 12.25
N PRO A 258 -15.11 -6.75 11.57
CA PRO A 258 -16.27 -7.36 12.22
C PRO A 258 -16.01 -8.81 12.66
N ARG A 259 -14.96 -9.48 12.16
CA ARG A 259 -14.72 -10.92 12.37
C ARG A 259 -13.64 -11.25 13.38
N THR A 260 -12.77 -10.31 13.74
CA THR A 260 -11.68 -10.59 14.69
C THR A 260 -11.35 -9.37 15.54
N ASN A 261 -11.00 -9.58 16.82
CA ASN A 261 -10.37 -8.57 17.71
C ASN A 261 -8.94 -8.17 17.25
N ARG A 262 -8.59 -8.39 15.97
CA ARG A 262 -7.28 -8.03 15.43
C ARG A 262 -7.17 -6.51 15.25
N ARG A 263 -5.93 -6.01 15.31
CA ARG A 263 -5.58 -4.60 15.08
C ARG A 263 -6.23 -4.12 13.78
N ALA A 264 -6.84 -2.94 13.84
CA ALA A 264 -7.35 -2.21 12.69
C ALA A 264 -6.25 -2.03 11.63
N ASP A 265 -6.57 -2.29 10.35
CA ASP A 265 -5.65 -2.11 9.21
C ASP A 265 -5.08 -0.69 9.11
N HIS A 266 -5.78 0.32 9.64
CA HIS A 266 -5.34 1.72 9.62
C HIS A 266 -5.48 2.41 10.97
N LYS A 267 -4.66 3.45 11.21
CA LYS A 267 -4.79 4.33 12.37
C LYS A 267 -6.08 5.17 12.25
N PRO A 268 -6.79 5.48 13.35
CA PRO A 268 -7.96 6.33 13.28
C PRO A 268 -7.66 7.70 12.66
N LEU A 269 -8.41 8.10 11.63
CA LEU A 269 -8.31 9.41 11.01
C LEU A 269 -9.21 10.41 11.75
N LYS A 270 -8.64 11.50 12.26
CA LYS A 270 -9.39 12.58 12.93
C LYS A 270 -9.67 13.69 11.93
N LEU A 271 -10.94 13.87 11.56
CA LEU A 271 -11.34 14.88 10.59
C LEU A 271 -11.40 16.31 11.17
N GLY A 272 -11.44 16.47 12.50
CA GLY A 272 -11.64 17.76 13.15
C GLY A 272 -13.13 18.06 13.41
N GLU A 273 -13.47 19.34 13.59
CA GLU A 273 -14.82 19.77 13.97
C GLU A 273 -15.77 19.98 12.78
N GLY A 274 -15.23 20.08 11.57
CA GLY A 274 -16.01 20.32 10.34
C GLY A 274 -16.81 19.12 9.85
N ILE A 275 -17.71 19.39 8.90
CA ILE A 275 -18.44 18.37 8.14
C ILE A 275 -17.64 18.06 6.87
N TYR A 276 -17.52 16.77 6.54
CA TYR A 276 -16.82 16.30 5.36
C TYR A 276 -17.74 15.46 4.48
N GLU A 277 -17.70 15.66 3.18
CA GLU A 277 -18.26 14.70 2.22
C GLU A 277 -17.30 13.51 2.09
N ALA A 278 -17.80 12.29 2.35
CA ALA A 278 -17.09 11.05 2.12
C ALA A 278 -17.39 10.55 0.69
N VAL A 279 -16.35 10.46 -0.14
CA VAL A 279 -16.41 10.03 -1.54
C VAL A 279 -15.51 8.81 -1.72
N CYS A 280 -16.09 7.68 -2.14
CA CYS A 280 -15.34 6.46 -2.42
C CYS A 280 -14.56 6.59 -3.73
N ASN A 281 -13.39 5.95 -3.81
CA ASN A 281 -12.56 5.88 -5.00
C ASN A 281 -13.29 5.17 -6.17
N THR A 282 -12.69 5.21 -7.36
CA THR A 282 -13.27 4.63 -8.57
C THR A 282 -12.78 3.21 -8.86
N ALA A 283 -12.13 2.55 -7.88
CA ALA A 283 -11.64 1.18 -8.06
C ALA A 283 -12.80 0.22 -8.33
N LYS A 284 -12.56 -0.77 -9.21
CA LYS A 284 -13.56 -1.81 -9.53
C LYS A 284 -13.46 -3.04 -8.62
N GLY A 285 -12.46 -3.08 -7.74
CA GLY A 285 -12.22 -4.13 -6.76
C GLY A 285 -10.98 -3.79 -5.93
N ASN A 286 -10.99 -4.14 -4.65
CA ASN A 286 -9.92 -3.86 -3.70
C ASN A 286 -9.61 -5.10 -2.87
N TRP A 287 -8.33 -5.41 -2.72
CA TRP A 287 -7.83 -6.53 -1.91
C TRP A 287 -6.71 -6.03 -1.02
N SER A 288 -6.62 -6.51 0.20
CA SER A 288 -5.52 -6.20 1.11
C SER A 288 -4.74 -7.47 1.48
N ALA A 289 -3.47 -7.30 1.84
CA ALA A 289 -2.73 -8.39 2.44
C ALA A 289 -3.21 -8.60 3.89
N SER A 290 -3.55 -9.83 4.27
CA SER A 290 -3.92 -10.15 5.66
C SER A 290 -2.72 -10.24 6.63
N GLY A 291 -1.49 -9.99 6.13
CA GLY A 291 -0.22 -10.11 6.84
C GLY A 291 0.68 -8.89 6.66
N ARG A 292 1.85 -8.89 7.31
CA ARG A 292 2.81 -7.78 7.15
C ARG A 292 3.49 -7.91 5.79
N VAL A 293 3.59 -6.80 5.08
CA VAL A 293 4.37 -6.67 3.84
C VAL A 293 5.59 -5.80 4.16
N ASP A 294 6.75 -6.16 3.62
CA ASP A 294 7.99 -5.37 3.67
C ASP A 294 8.21 -4.61 2.38
#